data_AF-A0A6G9KFV8-F1
#
_entry.id   AF-A0A6G9KFV8-F1
#
_cell.length_a   1.000
_cell.length_b   1.000
_cell.length_c   1.000
_cell.angle_alpha   90.00
_cell.angle_beta   90.00
_cell.angle_gamma   90.00
#
_symmetry.space_group_name_H-M   'P 1'
#
loop_
_entity.id
_entity.type
_entity.pdbx_description
1 polymer ?
#
loop_
_entity_poly.entity_id
_entity_poly.type
_entity_poly.pdbx_seq_one_letter_code
_entity_poly.pdbx_strand_id
1 'polypeptide(L)' 'YEDVKAAIRYAADGPLRGILGYTDEDVVSNDFVGDSRSSIFDAKAGLALSPTFVKLVSWYDNEWGYSNRVL' A
#
# COMPACT_ATOMS: atom_id res chain seq x y z
N TYR A 1 -9.94 -11.36 4.85
CA TYR A 1 -9.28 -10.43 3.90
C TYR A 1 -9.90 -9.05 3.97
N GLU A 2 -11.23 -8.92 3.96
CA GLU A 2 -11.91 -7.63 4.17
C GLU A 2 -11.46 -6.90 5.44
N ASP A 3 -11.38 -7.59 6.59
CA ASP A 3 -10.90 -6.95 7.83
C ASP A 3 -9.45 -6.43 7.72
N VAL A 4 -8.60 -7.14 6.98
CA VAL A 4 -7.22 -6.71 6.72
C VAL A 4 -7.21 -5.47 5.84
N LYS A 5 -8.00 -5.45 4.76
CA LYS A 5 -8.14 -4.28 3.89
C LYS A 5 -8.69 -3.07 4.67
N ALA A 6 -9.70 -3.28 5.51
CA ALA A 6 -10.29 -2.23 6.34
C ALA A 6 -9.28 -1.66 7.34
N ALA A 7 -8.49 -2.52 8.01
CA ALA A 7 -7.44 -2.09 8.93
C ALA A 7 -6.34 -1.27 8.22
N ILE A 8 -5.88 -1.73 7.04
CA ILE A 8 -4.89 -1.01 6.24
C ILE A 8 -5.45 0.32 5.74
N ARG A 9 -6.69 0.34 5.26
CA ARG A 9 -7.37 1.57 4.80
C ARG A 9 -7.47 2.60 5.92
N TYR A 10 -7.92 2.17 7.11
CA TYR A 10 -7.97 3.03 8.30
C TYR A 10 -6.60 3.63 8.62
N ALA A 11 -5.54 2.81 8.59
CA ALA A 11 -4.18 3.29 8.84
C ALA A 11 -3.70 4.29 7.78
N ALA A 12 -3.93 3.99 6.50
CA ALA A 12 -3.55 4.83 5.36
C ALA A 12 -4.27 6.19 5.34
N ASP A 13 -5.57 6.20 5.67
CA ASP A 13 -6.38 7.43 5.69
C ASP A 13 -6.19 8.24 6.99
N GLY A 14 -5.66 7.61 8.04
CA GLY A 14 -5.50 8.20 9.37
C GLY A 14 -4.04 8.31 9.81
N PRO A 15 -3.59 7.50 10.79
CA PRO A 15 -2.32 7.68 11.48
C PRO A 15 -1.07 7.59 10.60
N LEU A 16 -1.16 6.93 9.43
CA LEU A 16 -0.05 6.77 8.48
C LEU A 16 -0.28 7.56 7.19
N ARG A 17 -1.19 8.54 7.19
CA ARG A 17 -1.47 9.35 6.01
C ARG A 17 -0.20 10.04 5.49
N GLY A 18 0.06 9.88 4.20
CA GLY A 18 1.27 10.37 3.53
C GLY A 18 2.48 9.43 3.61
N ILE A 19 2.42 8.38 4.44
CA ILE A 19 3.44 7.33 4.54
C ILE A 19 2.93 6.03 3.92
N LEU A 20 1.72 5.61 4.29
CA LEU A 20 1.02 4.44 3.76
C LEU A 20 -0.13 4.88 2.86
N GLY A 21 -0.17 4.33 1.65
CA GLY A 21 -1.27 4.43 0.70
C GLY A 21 -2.10 3.16 0.64
N TYR A 22 -3.31 3.29 0.10
CA TYR A 22 -4.22 2.20 -0.21
C TYR A 22 -4.78 2.43 -1.61
N THR A 23 -4.84 1.39 -2.43
CA THR A 23 -5.54 1.41 -3.72
C THR A 23 -6.37 0.14 -3.92
N ASP A 24 -7.53 0.30 -4.55
CA ASP A 24 -8.40 -0.75 -5.06
C ASP A 24 -8.64 -0.61 -6.57
N GLU A 25 -7.80 0.17 -7.25
CA GLU A 25 -7.76 0.31 -8.70
C GLU A 25 -6.92 -0.81 -9.35
N ASP A 26 -7.14 -1.05 -10.64
CA ASP A 26 -6.36 -2.04 -11.39
C ASP A 26 -5.06 -1.39 -11.90
N VAL A 27 -4.03 -1.41 -11.05
CA VAL A 27 -2.77 -0.67 -11.22
C VAL A 27 -1.62 -1.55 -11.72
N VAL A 28 -0.58 -0.89 -12.24
CA VAL A 28 0.73 -1.45 -12.57
C VAL A 28 1.85 -0.57 -12.01
N SER A 29 3.11 -1.01 -12.12
CA SER A 29 4.26 -0.33 -11.49
C SER A 29 4.42 1.14 -11.91
N ASN A 30 4.14 1.45 -13.17
CA ASN A 30 4.33 2.80 -13.70
C ASN A 30 3.37 3.84 -13.11
N ASP A 31 2.26 3.40 -12.52
CA ASP A 31 1.27 4.29 -11.89
C ASP A 31 1.82 4.92 -10.60
N PHE A 32 2.94 4.43 -10.07
CA PHE A 32 3.56 4.88 -8.83
C PHE A 32 4.89 5.63 -9.01
N VAL A 33 5.33 5.89 -10.25
CA VAL A 33 6.56 6.65 -10.49
C VAL A 33 6.39 8.07 -9.95
N GLY A 34 7.29 8.49 -9.06
CA GLY A 34 7.22 9.79 -8.39
C GLY A 34 6.23 9.83 -7.22
N ASP A 35 5.70 8.68 -6.77
CA ASP A 35 4.88 8.62 -5.56
C ASP A 35 5.74 8.80 -4.31
N SER A 36 5.42 9.83 -3.52
CA SER A 36 6.19 10.20 -2.33
C SER A 36 5.92 9.31 -1.12
N ARG A 37 4.93 8.40 -1.16
CA ARG A 37 4.60 7.50 -0.06
C ARG A 37 5.64 6.38 0.06
N SER A 38 5.82 5.86 1.26
CA SER A 38 6.78 4.77 1.52
C SER A 38 6.23 3.39 1.19
N SER A 39 4.91 3.24 1.10
CA SER A 39 4.25 1.96 0.82
C SER A 39 2.84 2.24 0.32
N ILE A 40 2.39 1.58 -0.73
CA ILE A 40 1.03 1.67 -1.27
C ILE A 40 0.44 0.27 -1.38
N PHE A 41 -0.47 -0.08 -0.47
CA PHE A 41 -1.10 -1.38 -0.46
C PHE A 41 -2.08 -1.54 -1.63
N ASP A 42 -1.94 -2.66 -2.34
CA ASP A 42 -2.80 -3.06 -3.46
C ASP A 42 -3.81 -4.11 -3.00
N ALA A 43 -5.07 -3.68 -2.90
CA ALA A 43 -6.16 -4.48 -2.36
C ALA A 43 -6.66 -5.59 -3.30
N LYS A 44 -6.26 -5.57 -4.58
CA LYS A 44 -6.70 -6.54 -5.58
C LYS A 44 -5.60 -7.53 -5.97
N ALA A 45 -4.32 -7.17 -5.81
CA ALA A 45 -3.19 -8.05 -6.11
C ALA A 45 -2.88 -9.08 -5.00
N GLY A 46 -3.38 -8.86 -3.77
CA GLY A 46 -3.24 -9.80 -2.66
C GLY A 46 -4.30 -10.90 -2.63
N LEU A 47 -4.13 -11.88 -1.73
CA LEU A 47 -5.14 -12.93 -1.50
C LEU A 47 -5.04 -13.50 -0.08
N ALA A 48 -6.14 -14.07 0.43
CA ALA A 48 -6.16 -14.85 1.65
C ALA A 48 -6.51 -16.31 1.31
N LEU A 49 -5.64 -17.26 1.68
CA LEU A 49 -5.91 -18.69 1.50
C LEU A 49 -6.71 -19.26 2.67
N SER A 50 -6.50 -18.72 3.88
CA SER A 50 -7.21 -19.10 5.10
C SER A 50 -7.35 -17.89 6.04
N PRO A 51 -8.11 -18.01 7.15
CA PRO A 51 -8.22 -16.93 8.14
C PRO A 51 -6.87 -16.47 8.73
N THR A 52 -5.85 -17.33 8.71
CA THR A 52 -4.54 -17.07 9.31
C THR A 52 -3.40 -17.04 8.29
N PHE A 53 -3.68 -17.22 7.01
CA PHE A 53 -2.67 -17.25 5.95
C PHE A 53 -3.04 -16.31 4.80
N VAL A 54 -2.31 -15.20 4.70
CA VAL A 54 -2.59 -14.10 3.77
C VAL A 54 -1.32 -13.66 3.04
N LYS A 55 -1.48 -13.28 1.77
CA LYS A 55 -0.47 -12.60 0.96
C LYS A 55 -0.94 -11.17 0.71
N LEU A 56 -0.11 -10.20 1.06
CA LEU A 56 -0.33 -8.78 0.79
C LEU A 56 0.68 -8.30 -0.25
N VAL A 57 0.26 -7.38 -1.11
CA VAL A 57 1.12 -6.75 -2.11
C VAL A 57 1.14 -5.25 -1.81
N SER A 58 2.34 -4.66 -1.86
CA SER A 58 2.51 -3.23 -1.68
C SER A 58 3.55 -2.71 -2.66
N TRP A 59 3.25 -1.57 -3.26
CA TRP A 59 4.11 -0.84 -4.18
C TRP A 59 4.91 0.23 -3.45
N TYR A 60 6.04 0.62 -4.01
CA TYR A 60 6.79 1.80 -3.59
C TYR A 60 7.72 2.23 -4.72
N ASP A 61 7.83 3.54 -4.93
CA ASP A 61 8.95 4.09 -5.70
C ASP A 61 10.19 4.04 -4.81
N ASN A 62 11.14 3.17 -5.16
CA ASN A 62 12.31 2.89 -4.36
C ASN A 62 13.28 4.08 -4.27
N GLU A 63 13.24 5.02 -5.21
CA GLU A 63 14.09 6.21 -5.19
C GLU A 63 13.34 7.38 -4.54
N TRP A 64 12.15 7.67 -5.05
CA TRP A 64 11.43 8.88 -4.70
C TRP A 64 10.78 8.78 -3.31
N GLY A 65 10.10 7.68 -3.03
CA GLY A 65 9.47 7.43 -1.74
C GLY A 65 10.48 7.46 -0.60
N TYR A 66 11.66 6.85 -0.80
CA TYR A 66 12.74 6.85 0.19
C TYR A 66 13.38 8.24 0.36
N SER A 67 13.65 8.96 -0.73
CA SER A 67 14.27 10.29 -0.68
C SER A 67 13.44 11.28 0.15
N ASN A 68 12.11 11.22 0.04
CA ASN A 68 11.19 12.04 0.84
C ASN A 68 11.11 11.62 2.34
N ARG A 69 11.72 10.50 2.74
CA ARG A 69 11.84 10.10 4.16
C ARG A 69 13.13 10.57 4.83
N VAL A 70 14.11 11.01 4.04
CA VAL A 70 15.38 11.51 4.57
C VAL A 70 15.27 12.98 5.02
N LEU A 71 14.31 13.71 4.45
CA LEU A 71 13.99 15.11 4.80
C LEU A 71 13.13 15.19 6.05
#